data_AF-A0A2G9PH29-F1
#
_entry.id   AF-A0A2G9PH29-F1
#
_cell.length_a   1.000
_cell.length_b   1.000
_cell.length_c   1.000
_cell.angle_alpha   90.00
_cell.angle_beta   90.00
_cell.angle_gamma   90.00
#
_symmetry.space_group_name_H-M   'P 1'
#
loop_
_entity.id
_entity.type
_entity.pdbx_description
1 polymer ?
#
loop_
_entity_poly.entity_id
_entity_poly.type
_entity_poly.pdbx_seq_one_letter_code
_entity_poly.pdbx_strand_id
1 'polypeptide(L)'
;MDVAQDTIKQVILSIINISDSLSWWSGERKGQAFNVSIVANNKLQHIVRKVETTMRDIHPVVKKQLFSLSCYDFLWADNMYKQSEEFLIGNPCLAIIHREVKRFLDIEEKIKGYPEVMELGCICLDYSLMKDTLKGLAGSWKSHYATILHQRVKDELHHVVQYRETVWQQLTTPVESLEQLNSILTLLEDLQDMENKIDEVYRPIEVMYEHLR
;
A
#
# COMPACT_ATOMS: atom_id res chain seq x y z
N MET A 1 11.68 21.98 3.09
CA MET A 1 13.12 21.78 3.39
C MET A 1 13.87 23.09 3.43
N ASP A 2 13.69 23.99 2.46
CA ASP A 2 14.27 25.35 2.51
C ASP A 2 13.82 26.14 3.75
N VAL A 3 12.53 26.01 4.11
CA VAL A 3 11.99 26.58 5.36
C VAL A 3 12.73 26.06 6.60
N ALA A 4 13.14 24.79 6.63
CA ALA A 4 13.88 24.22 7.75
C ALA A 4 15.34 24.72 7.80
N GLN A 5 15.95 25.01 6.64
CA GLN A 5 17.26 25.65 6.60
C GLN A 5 17.19 27.09 7.11
N ASP A 6 16.14 27.82 6.72
CA ASP A 6 15.95 29.19 7.15
C ASP A 6 15.63 29.28 8.65
N THR A 7 14.83 28.37 9.21
CA THR A 7 14.59 28.35 10.67
C THR A 7 15.87 28.06 11.46
N ILE A 8 16.71 27.13 11.01
CA ILE A 8 18.01 26.86 11.67
C ILE A 8 18.91 28.10 11.61
N LYS A 9 18.97 28.79 10.47
CA LYS A 9 19.71 30.06 10.36
C LYS A 9 19.16 31.11 11.31
N GLN A 10 17.83 31.24 11.42
CA GLN A 10 17.19 32.16 12.38
C GLN A 10 17.49 31.80 13.84
N VAL A 11 17.56 30.50 14.17
CA VAL A 11 17.95 30.04 15.52
C VAL A 11 19.42 30.37 15.80
N ILE A 12 20.31 30.13 14.84
CA ILE A 12 21.74 30.48 14.97
C ILE A 12 21.91 31.99 15.16
N LEU A 13 21.21 32.81 14.38
CA LEU A 13 21.21 34.26 14.52
C LEU A 13 20.64 34.71 15.87
N SER A 14 19.58 34.07 16.35
CA SER A 14 19.00 34.36 17.66
C SER A 14 19.98 34.04 18.80
N ILE A 15 20.73 32.94 18.70
CA ILE A 15 21.78 32.57 19.66
C ILE A 15 22.93 33.59 19.63
N ILE A 16 23.31 34.06 18.44
CA ILE A 16 24.33 35.10 18.29
C ILE A 16 23.84 36.44 18.86
N ASN A 17 22.57 36.81 18.64
CA ASN A 17 21.99 38.04 19.16
C ASN A 17 21.87 38.06 20.70
N ILE A 18 21.72 36.90 21.35
CA ILE A 18 21.81 36.82 22.82
C ILE A 18 23.18 37.33 23.31
N SER A 19 24.23 37.13 22.50
CA SER A 19 25.57 37.60 22.82
C SER A 19 25.78 39.12 22.66
N ASP A 20 24.84 39.85 22.05
CA ASP A 20 24.86 41.32 22.00
C ASP A 20 24.58 41.97 23.35
N SER A 21 23.81 41.29 24.20
CA SER A 21 23.53 41.76 25.57
C SER A 21 24.74 41.59 26.51
N LEU A 22 25.75 40.83 26.07
CA LEU A 22 26.95 40.57 26.84
C LEU A 22 28.06 41.53 26.39
N SER A 23 28.68 42.20 27.35
CA SER A 23 29.89 43.01 27.13
C SER A 23 31.05 42.41 27.90
N TRP A 24 32.26 42.61 27.40
CA TRP A 24 33.46 42.14 28.11
C TRP A 24 33.58 42.85 29.45
N TRP A 25 33.47 42.09 30.54
CA TRP A 25 33.55 42.60 31.90
C TRP A 25 34.99 42.92 32.35
N SER A 26 36.00 42.38 31.67
CA SER A 26 37.43 42.60 31.97
C SER A 26 38.34 42.42 30.74
N GLY A 27 39.51 43.08 30.74
CA GLY A 27 40.53 43.05 29.66
C GLY A 27 40.62 44.35 28.83
N GLU A 28 41.54 44.39 27.85
CA GLU A 28 41.76 45.53 26.92
C GLU A 28 40.54 45.89 26.06
N ARG A 29 39.51 45.03 26.05
CA ARG A 29 38.26 45.18 25.28
C ARG A 29 37.03 45.49 26.15
N LYS A 30 37.24 46.01 27.37
CA LYS A 30 36.16 46.35 28.30
C LYS A 30 35.16 47.31 27.63
N GLY A 31 33.88 46.92 27.59
CA GLY A 31 32.81 47.70 26.94
C GLY A 31 32.57 47.41 25.45
N GLN A 32 33.38 46.57 24.79
CA GLN A 32 33.04 46.07 23.45
C GLN A 32 31.97 44.98 23.55
N ALA A 33 31.03 45.00 22.60
CA ALA A 33 30.02 43.96 22.45
C ALA A 33 30.71 42.61 22.22
N PHE A 34 30.34 41.61 23.02
CA PHE A 34 30.91 40.27 22.98
C PHE A 34 30.66 39.60 21.62
N ASN A 35 29.55 39.96 20.95
CA ASN A 35 29.18 39.50 19.61
C ASN A 35 30.29 39.69 18.56
N VAL A 36 30.94 40.86 18.50
CA VAL A 36 31.97 41.14 17.47
C VAL A 36 33.15 40.15 17.57
N SER A 37 33.50 39.71 18.78
CA SER A 37 34.55 38.71 19.00
C SER A 37 34.08 37.27 18.77
N ILE A 38 32.79 36.99 18.96
CA ILE A 38 32.16 35.68 18.69
C ILE A 38 32.04 35.43 17.19
N VAL A 39 31.53 36.41 16.44
CA VAL A 39 31.34 36.28 14.98
C VAL A 39 32.67 36.15 14.25
N ALA A 40 33.73 36.79 14.78
CA ALA A 40 35.10 36.65 14.28
C ALA A 40 35.77 35.31 14.63
N ASN A 41 35.15 34.47 15.47
CA ASN A 41 35.75 33.21 15.87
C ASN A 41 35.62 32.16 14.75
N ASN A 42 36.76 31.80 14.15
CA ASN A 42 36.86 30.78 13.10
C ASN A 42 36.23 29.44 13.48
N LYS A 43 36.22 29.07 14.78
CA LYS A 43 35.62 27.81 15.24
C LYS A 43 34.09 27.82 15.10
N LEU A 44 33.44 28.95 15.38
CA LEU A 44 31.98 29.08 15.25
C LEU A 44 31.56 29.11 13.78
N GLN A 45 32.30 29.84 12.95
CA GLN A 45 32.08 29.83 11.49
C GLN A 45 32.23 28.42 10.91
N HIS A 46 33.21 27.65 11.38
CA HIS A 46 33.37 26.25 10.98
C HIS A 46 32.21 25.36 11.42
N ILE A 47 31.68 25.54 12.64
CA ILE A 47 30.54 24.77 13.15
C ILE A 47 29.27 25.10 12.36
N VAL A 48 28.97 26.39 12.13
CA VAL A 48 27.81 26.82 11.32
C VAL A 48 27.89 26.23 9.92
N ARG A 49 29.06 26.35 9.27
CA ARG A 49 29.29 25.76 7.94
C ARG A 49 29.11 24.24 7.94
N LYS A 50 29.53 23.56 9.01
CA LYS A 50 29.37 22.11 9.15
C LYS A 50 27.89 21.73 9.29
N VAL A 51 27.11 22.47 10.08
CA VAL A 51 25.65 22.27 10.20
C VAL A 51 24.95 22.51 8.86
N GLU A 52 25.29 23.58 8.13
CA GLU A 52 24.74 23.84 6.79
C GLU A 52 25.09 22.74 5.78
N THR A 53 26.31 22.21 5.86
CA THR A 53 26.76 21.12 4.99
C THR A 53 26.00 19.82 5.30
N THR A 54 25.94 19.43 6.58
CA THR A 54 25.18 18.24 7.00
C THR A 54 23.70 18.34 6.62
N MET A 55 23.11 19.53 6.74
CA MET A 55 21.72 19.77 6.31
C MET A 55 21.54 19.64 4.79
N ARG A 56 22.52 20.10 3.99
CA ARG A 56 22.52 19.90 2.54
C ARG A 56 22.70 18.43 2.17
N ASP A 57 23.48 17.69 2.94
CA ASP A 57 23.73 16.26 2.73
C ASP A 57 22.51 15.40 3.05
N ILE A 58 21.64 15.84 3.98
CA ILE A 58 20.38 15.16 4.30
C ILE A 58 19.35 15.30 3.16
N HIS A 59 19.35 16.41 2.43
CA HIS A 59 18.38 16.68 1.35
C HIS A 59 18.28 15.58 0.27
N PRO A 60 19.38 15.08 -0.34
CA PRO A 60 19.30 13.97 -1.30
C PRO A 60 18.81 12.66 -0.66
N VAL A 61 19.08 12.43 0.63
CA VAL A 61 18.60 11.24 1.36
C VAL A 61 17.07 11.29 1.49
N VAL A 62 16.52 12.45 1.88
CA VAL A 62 15.06 12.65 1.96
C VAL A 62 14.42 12.49 0.58
N LYS A 63 15.02 13.05 -0.48
CA LYS A 63 14.53 12.87 -1.85
C LYS A 63 14.53 11.41 -2.29
N LYS A 64 15.56 10.65 -1.94
CA LYS A 64 15.62 9.21 -2.24
C LYS A 64 14.51 8.44 -1.52
N GLN A 65 14.23 8.77 -0.27
CA GLN A 65 13.12 8.16 0.48
C GLN A 65 11.76 8.53 -0.13
N LEU A 66 11.57 9.80 -0.51
CA LEU A 66 10.35 10.23 -1.20
C LEU A 66 10.19 9.52 -2.55
N PHE A 67 11.29 9.31 -3.29
CA PHE A 67 11.27 8.55 -4.53
C PHE A 67 10.95 7.06 -4.33
N SER A 68 11.39 6.44 -3.23
CA SER A 68 10.94 5.08 -2.93
C SER A 68 9.44 5.01 -2.62
N LEU A 69 8.86 6.10 -2.11
CA LEU A 69 7.43 6.19 -1.86
C LEU A 69 6.63 6.51 -3.14
N SER A 70 7.25 7.09 -4.17
CA SER A 70 6.57 7.33 -5.43
C SER A 70 6.20 6.05 -6.18
N CYS A 71 6.78 4.91 -5.81
CA CYS A 71 6.34 3.61 -6.29
C CYS A 71 4.89 3.28 -5.89
N TYR A 72 4.33 3.97 -4.89
CA TYR A 72 2.96 3.79 -4.43
C TYR A 72 1.99 4.82 -5.01
N ASP A 73 2.45 5.72 -5.89
CA ASP A 73 1.64 6.81 -6.48
C ASP A 73 0.33 6.31 -7.12
N PHE A 74 0.36 5.12 -7.71
CA PHE A 74 -0.80 4.49 -8.33
C PHE A 74 -1.96 4.28 -7.35
N LEU A 75 -1.71 4.14 -6.05
CA LEU A 75 -2.76 3.92 -5.04
C LEU A 75 -3.70 5.13 -4.91
N TRP A 76 -3.25 6.34 -5.22
CA TRP A 76 -4.06 7.55 -5.15
C TRP A 76 -4.25 8.25 -6.51
N ALA A 77 -3.36 8.03 -7.47
CA ALA A 77 -3.46 8.64 -8.80
C ALA A 77 -4.42 7.89 -9.73
N ASP A 78 -4.52 6.56 -9.58
CA ASP A 78 -5.35 5.75 -10.46
C ASP A 78 -6.79 5.67 -9.96
N ASN A 79 -7.73 5.69 -10.91
CA ASN A 79 -9.15 5.48 -10.60
C ASN A 79 -9.44 3.98 -10.50
N MET A 80 -9.62 3.52 -9.27
CA MET A 80 -9.94 2.13 -8.92
C MET A 80 -11.06 1.53 -9.77
N TYR A 81 -12.10 2.30 -10.07
CA TYR A 81 -13.24 1.81 -10.86
C TYR A 81 -12.86 1.53 -12.32
N LYS A 82 -12.14 2.47 -12.96
CA LYS A 82 -11.72 2.32 -14.36
C LYS A 82 -10.78 1.13 -14.54
N GLN A 83 -9.80 0.99 -13.65
CA GLN A 83 -8.87 -0.14 -13.72
C GLN A 83 -9.58 -1.47 -13.47
N SER A 84 -10.56 -1.49 -12.57
CA SER A 84 -11.38 -2.69 -12.34
C SER A 84 -12.26 -3.03 -13.53
N GLU A 85 -12.83 -2.04 -14.23
CA GLU A 85 -13.65 -2.26 -15.43
C GLU A 85 -12.80 -2.79 -16.59
N GLU A 86 -11.64 -2.19 -16.87
CA GLU A 86 -10.70 -2.68 -17.89
C GLU A 86 -10.23 -4.10 -17.58
N PHE A 87 -9.96 -4.39 -16.31
CA PHE A 87 -9.58 -5.72 -15.87
C PHE A 87 -10.73 -6.72 -16.01
N LEU A 88 -11.98 -6.31 -15.77
CA LEU A 88 -13.17 -7.17 -15.93
C LEU A 88 -13.49 -7.48 -17.39
N ILE A 89 -13.28 -6.51 -18.31
CA ILE A 89 -13.45 -6.70 -19.77
C ILE A 89 -12.58 -7.84 -20.29
N GLY A 90 -11.38 -8.03 -19.71
CA GLY A 90 -10.48 -9.11 -20.07
C GLY A 90 -10.94 -10.52 -19.69
N ASN A 91 -12.09 -10.67 -19.01
CA ASN A 91 -12.56 -11.93 -18.42
C ASN A 91 -11.45 -12.74 -17.73
N PRO A 92 -10.74 -12.16 -16.75
CA PRO A 92 -9.65 -12.84 -16.08
C PRO A 92 -10.19 -14.05 -15.31
N CYS A 93 -9.44 -15.15 -15.34
CA CYS A 93 -9.71 -16.32 -14.51
C CYS A 93 -9.66 -15.92 -13.01
N LEU A 94 -10.45 -16.61 -12.18
CA LEU A 94 -10.50 -16.41 -10.73
C LEU A 94 -9.10 -16.35 -10.07
N ALA A 95 -8.16 -17.18 -10.56
CA ALA A 95 -6.79 -17.20 -10.07
C ALA A 95 -6.01 -15.88 -10.28
N ILE A 96 -6.32 -15.15 -11.36
CA ILE A 96 -5.67 -13.87 -11.67
C ILE A 96 -6.21 -12.78 -10.74
N ILE A 97 -7.52 -12.76 -10.50
CA ILE A 97 -8.15 -11.83 -9.55
C ILE A 97 -7.60 -12.08 -8.14
N HIS A 98 -7.45 -13.34 -7.73
CA HIS A 98 -6.86 -13.70 -6.44
C HIS A 98 -5.40 -13.24 -6.33
N ARG A 99 -4.60 -13.40 -7.39
CA ARG A 99 -3.21 -12.89 -7.43
C ARG A 99 -3.15 -11.38 -7.24
N GLU A 100 -4.08 -10.64 -7.84
CA GLU A 100 -4.17 -9.19 -7.67
C GLU A 100 -4.54 -8.81 -6.23
N VAL A 101 -5.52 -9.47 -5.61
CA VAL A 101 -5.83 -9.27 -4.18
C VAL A 101 -4.61 -9.55 -3.30
N LYS A 102 -3.88 -10.65 -3.57
CA LYS A 102 -2.65 -11.00 -2.84
C LYS A 102 -1.57 -9.93 -3.02
N ARG A 103 -1.41 -9.36 -4.22
CA ARG A 103 -0.47 -8.27 -4.47
C ARG A 103 -0.76 -7.06 -3.57
N PHE A 104 -2.02 -6.68 -3.41
CA PHE A 104 -2.41 -5.58 -2.52
C PHE A 104 -2.18 -5.91 -1.04
N LEU A 105 -2.36 -7.17 -0.65
CA LEU A 105 -2.04 -7.65 0.70
C LEU A 105 -0.53 -7.54 0.99
N ASP A 106 0.31 -8.00 0.07
CA ASP A 106 1.78 -7.89 0.18
C ASP A 106 2.23 -6.41 0.25
N ILE A 107 1.54 -5.52 -0.48
CA ILE A 107 1.79 -4.07 -0.41
C ILE A 107 1.42 -3.52 0.97
N GLU A 108 0.27 -3.90 1.52
CA GLU A 108 -0.17 -3.48 2.86
C GLU A 108 0.82 -3.94 3.95
N GLU A 109 1.34 -5.17 3.86
CA GLU A 109 2.36 -5.69 4.78
C GLU A 109 3.68 -4.94 4.65
N LYS A 110 4.12 -4.64 3.42
CA LYS A 110 5.32 -3.83 3.19
C LYS A 110 5.16 -2.43 3.81
N ILE A 111 4.02 -1.78 3.61
CA ILE A 111 3.71 -0.47 4.20
C ILE A 111 3.76 -0.54 5.74
N LYS A 112 3.22 -1.61 6.33
CA LYS A 112 3.24 -1.83 7.78
C LYS A 112 4.67 -1.97 8.34
N GLY A 113 5.57 -2.57 7.56
CA GLY A 113 6.96 -2.81 7.94
C GLY A 113 7.86 -1.58 7.96
N TYR A 114 7.42 -0.44 7.41
CA TYR A 114 8.21 0.81 7.48
C TYR A 114 8.20 1.41 8.89
N PRO A 115 9.35 1.97 9.34
CA PRO A 115 9.43 2.69 10.60
C PRO A 115 8.58 3.96 10.56
N GLU A 116 7.83 4.22 11.62
CA GLU A 116 6.95 5.39 11.74
C GLU A 116 7.73 6.70 11.90
N VAL A 117 8.90 6.63 12.52
CA VAL A 117 9.81 7.77 12.63
C VAL A 117 11.17 7.33 12.12
N MET A 118 11.70 8.09 11.16
CA MET A 118 13.08 7.93 10.71
C MET A 118 13.90 9.13 11.14
N GLU A 119 14.88 8.88 11.99
CA GLU A 119 15.86 9.88 12.40
C GLU A 119 16.91 10.05 11.29
N LEU A 120 16.98 11.25 10.73
CA LEU A 120 17.96 11.66 9.73
C LEU A 120 18.84 12.75 10.33
N GLY A 121 19.82 12.34 11.13
CA GLY A 121 20.81 13.24 11.71
C GLY A 121 20.19 14.27 12.66
N CYS A 122 19.97 15.49 12.17
CA CYS A 122 19.35 16.59 12.93
C CYS A 122 17.85 16.79 12.65
N ILE A 123 17.24 15.95 11.80
CA ILE A 123 15.83 16.02 11.43
C ILE A 123 15.20 14.65 11.65
N CYS A 124 13.95 14.62 12.12
CA CYS A 124 13.15 13.42 12.15
C CYS A 124 12.07 13.52 11.08
N LEU A 125 11.91 12.47 10.27
CA LEU A 125 10.77 12.33 9.37
C LEU A 125 9.71 11.48 10.05
N ASP A 126 8.54 12.07 10.20
CA ASP A 126 7.35 11.37 10.67
C ASP A 126 6.58 10.82 9.47
N TYR A 127 6.49 9.50 9.41
CA TYR A 127 5.75 8.75 8.39
C TYR A 127 4.40 8.26 8.91
N SER A 128 4.03 8.50 10.17
CA SER A 128 2.80 7.98 10.79
C SER A 128 1.55 8.27 9.95
N LEU A 129 1.31 9.55 9.64
CA LEU A 129 0.16 9.97 8.84
C LEU A 129 0.19 9.37 7.43
N MET A 130 1.37 9.30 6.81
CA MET A 130 1.51 8.77 5.46
C MET A 130 1.29 7.25 5.42
N LYS A 131 1.73 6.54 6.46
CA LYS A 131 1.51 5.10 6.62
C LYS A 131 0.02 4.81 6.80
N ASP A 132 -0.67 5.61 7.61
CA ASP A 132 -2.11 5.46 7.83
C ASP A 132 -2.91 5.74 6.57
N THR A 133 -2.57 6.78 5.80
CA THR A 133 -3.25 7.09 4.55
C THR A 133 -3.00 6.00 3.50
N LEU A 134 -1.76 5.55 3.31
CA LEU A 134 -1.43 4.50 2.37
C LEU A 134 -2.08 3.16 2.73
N LYS A 135 -2.14 2.83 4.02
CA LYS A 135 -2.86 1.66 4.52
C LYS A 135 -4.36 1.76 4.24
N GLY A 136 -4.96 2.93 4.49
CA GLY A 136 -6.37 3.17 4.20
C GLY A 136 -6.69 3.00 2.72
N LEU A 137 -5.85 3.55 1.85
CA LEU A 137 -5.97 3.40 0.39
C LEU A 137 -5.81 1.93 -0.01
N ALA A 138 -4.72 1.26 0.37
CA ALA A 138 -4.49 -0.16 0.05
C ALA A 138 -5.65 -1.06 0.55
N GLY A 139 -6.20 -0.76 1.73
CA GLY A 139 -7.38 -1.43 2.26
C GLY A 139 -8.64 -1.24 1.41
N SER A 140 -8.86 -0.02 0.89
CA SER A 140 -9.95 0.27 -0.04
C SER A 140 -9.81 -0.53 -1.34
N TRP A 141 -8.61 -0.54 -1.93
CA TRP A 141 -8.29 -1.34 -3.12
C TRP A 141 -8.55 -2.83 -2.89
N LYS A 142 -8.04 -3.37 -1.78
CA LYS A 142 -8.26 -4.77 -1.38
C LYS A 142 -9.76 -5.10 -1.25
N SER A 143 -10.53 -4.27 -0.55
CA SER A 143 -11.95 -4.51 -0.32
C SER A 143 -12.75 -4.50 -1.64
N HIS A 144 -12.41 -3.60 -2.56
CA HIS A 144 -13.05 -3.54 -3.87
C HIS A 144 -12.80 -4.80 -4.70
N TYR A 145 -11.53 -5.20 -4.85
CA TYR A 145 -11.17 -6.42 -5.58
C TYR A 145 -11.71 -7.68 -4.90
N ALA A 146 -11.73 -7.73 -3.57
CA ALA A 146 -12.32 -8.84 -2.82
C ALA A 146 -13.83 -8.96 -3.08
N THR A 147 -14.55 -7.83 -3.18
CA THR A 147 -15.99 -7.82 -3.48
C THR A 147 -16.27 -8.37 -4.88
N ILE A 148 -15.48 -7.92 -5.87
CA ILE A 148 -15.56 -8.43 -7.25
C ILE A 148 -15.29 -9.94 -7.29
N LEU A 149 -14.27 -10.39 -6.58
CA LEU A 149 -13.92 -11.81 -6.49
C LEU A 149 -15.07 -12.63 -5.89
N HIS A 150 -15.63 -12.17 -4.77
CA HIS A 150 -16.75 -12.83 -4.10
C HIS A 150 -17.99 -12.89 -5.00
N GLN A 151 -18.27 -11.82 -5.74
CA GLN A 151 -19.40 -11.81 -6.66
C GLN A 151 -19.21 -12.85 -7.77
N ARG A 152 -18.02 -12.95 -8.37
CA ARG A 152 -17.77 -13.97 -9.40
C ARG A 152 -17.86 -15.40 -8.88
N VAL A 153 -17.27 -15.68 -7.71
CA VAL A 153 -17.35 -17.02 -7.11
C VAL A 153 -18.80 -17.37 -6.77
N LYS A 154 -19.59 -16.39 -6.28
CA LYS A 154 -21.01 -16.57 -6.01
C LYS A 154 -21.79 -16.90 -7.28
N ASP A 155 -21.52 -16.20 -8.38
CA ASP A 155 -22.21 -16.42 -9.66
C ASP A 155 -21.87 -17.82 -10.23
N GLU A 156 -20.61 -18.23 -10.17
CA GLU A 156 -20.18 -19.57 -10.60
C GLU A 156 -20.80 -20.67 -9.74
N LEU A 157 -20.81 -20.50 -8.42
CA LEU A 157 -21.48 -21.43 -7.50
C LEU A 157 -22.98 -21.51 -7.78
N HIS A 158 -23.62 -20.37 -8.05
CA HIS A 158 -25.05 -20.34 -8.38
C HIS A 158 -25.33 -21.13 -9.67
N HIS A 159 -24.48 -20.99 -10.69
CA HIS A 159 -24.60 -21.76 -11.92
C HIS A 159 -24.47 -23.27 -11.66
N VAL A 160 -23.52 -23.70 -10.84
CA VAL A 160 -23.35 -25.12 -10.46
C VAL A 160 -24.58 -25.64 -9.71
N VAL A 161 -25.14 -24.87 -8.78
CA VAL A 161 -26.34 -25.24 -8.03
C VAL A 161 -27.57 -25.33 -8.94
N GLN A 162 -27.75 -24.36 -9.84
CA GLN A 162 -28.84 -24.38 -10.83
C GLN A 162 -28.73 -25.61 -11.74
N TYR A 163 -27.53 -25.90 -12.26
CA TYR A 163 -27.29 -27.08 -13.08
C TYR A 163 -27.66 -28.36 -12.33
N ARG A 164 -27.23 -28.50 -11.06
CA ARG A 164 -27.59 -29.63 -10.21
C ARG A 164 -29.11 -29.75 -10.04
N GLU A 165 -29.82 -28.65 -9.81
CA GLU A 165 -31.28 -28.63 -9.64
C GLU A 165 -31.99 -29.09 -10.93
N THR A 166 -31.55 -28.60 -12.10
CA THR A 166 -32.10 -29.01 -13.40
C THR A 166 -31.90 -30.49 -13.67
N VAL A 167 -30.69 -31.00 -13.41
CA VAL A 167 -30.37 -32.43 -13.53
C VAL A 167 -31.24 -33.27 -12.57
N TRP A 168 -31.41 -32.81 -11.32
CA TRP A 168 -32.30 -33.47 -10.36
C TRP A 168 -33.75 -33.51 -10.84
N GLN A 169 -34.27 -32.41 -11.37
CA GLN A 169 -35.64 -32.36 -11.90
C GLN A 169 -35.84 -33.35 -13.06
N GLN A 170 -34.87 -33.42 -13.98
CA GLN A 170 -34.92 -34.37 -15.10
C GLN A 170 -34.87 -35.83 -14.64
N LEU A 171 -34.09 -36.15 -13.60
CA LEU A 171 -34.03 -37.50 -13.03
C LEU A 171 -35.28 -37.91 -12.24
N THR A 172 -35.99 -36.94 -11.64
CA THR A 172 -37.18 -37.23 -10.79
C THR A 172 -38.48 -37.33 -11.59
N THR A 173 -38.47 -36.90 -12.86
CA THR A 173 -39.66 -36.92 -13.71
C THR A 173 -40.04 -38.37 -14.06
N PRO A 174 -41.29 -38.82 -13.81
CA PRO A 174 -41.70 -40.19 -14.08
C PRO A 174 -41.63 -40.48 -15.59
N VAL A 175 -41.05 -41.63 -15.95
CA VAL A 175 -40.78 -42.02 -17.34
C VAL A 175 -42.02 -42.68 -17.93
N GLU A 176 -42.61 -42.07 -18.96
CA GLU A 176 -43.80 -42.57 -19.65
C GLU A 176 -43.51 -43.08 -21.07
N SER A 177 -42.38 -42.69 -21.68
CA SER A 177 -41.98 -43.11 -23.03
C SER A 177 -40.55 -43.66 -23.11
N LEU A 178 -40.29 -44.53 -24.11
CA LEU A 178 -38.97 -45.10 -24.39
C LEU A 178 -37.93 -44.02 -24.77
N GLU A 179 -38.39 -42.93 -25.39
CA GLU A 179 -37.55 -41.79 -25.78
C GLU A 179 -37.07 -40.99 -24.56
N GLN A 180 -37.93 -40.83 -23.55
CA GLN A 180 -37.58 -40.25 -22.25
C GLN A 180 -36.59 -41.13 -21.48
N LEU A 181 -36.76 -42.47 -21.52
CA LEU A 181 -35.81 -43.41 -20.93
C LEU A 181 -34.42 -43.26 -21.55
N ASN A 182 -34.34 -43.18 -22.89
CA ASN A 182 -33.07 -43.02 -23.60
C ASN A 182 -32.39 -41.70 -23.23
N SER A 183 -33.16 -40.60 -23.16
CA SER A 183 -32.63 -39.28 -22.76
C SER A 183 -32.11 -39.26 -21.33
N ILE A 184 -32.75 -39.97 -20.39
CA ILE A 184 -32.29 -40.07 -18.99
C ILE A 184 -31.02 -40.93 -18.90
N LEU A 185 -30.93 -41.98 -19.70
CA LEU A 185 -29.79 -42.90 -19.71
C LEU A 185 -28.53 -42.21 -20.26
N THR A 186 -28.67 -41.44 -21.36
CA THR A 186 -27.58 -40.59 -21.86
C THR A 186 -27.19 -39.51 -20.85
N LEU A 187 -28.16 -38.94 -20.14
CA LEU A 187 -27.88 -37.91 -19.14
C LEU A 187 -27.20 -38.47 -17.89
N LEU A 188 -27.47 -39.72 -17.52
CA LEU A 188 -26.78 -40.45 -16.46
C LEU A 188 -25.34 -40.81 -16.84
N GLU A 189 -25.11 -41.21 -18.10
CA GLU A 189 -23.75 -41.43 -18.62
C GLU A 189 -22.96 -40.11 -18.59
N ASP A 190 -23.56 -39.00 -19.05
CA ASP A 190 -22.96 -37.67 -18.97
C ASP A 190 -22.70 -37.23 -17.51
N LEU A 191 -23.61 -37.56 -16.59
CA LEU A 191 -23.46 -37.28 -15.15
C LEU A 191 -22.30 -38.06 -14.54
N GLN A 192 -22.15 -39.33 -14.89
CA GLN A 192 -21.06 -40.17 -14.40
C GLN A 192 -19.70 -39.66 -14.90
N ASP A 193 -19.63 -39.22 -16.16
CA ASP A 193 -18.43 -38.56 -16.72
C ASP A 193 -18.14 -37.20 -16.08
N MET A 194 -19.18 -36.46 -15.69
CA MET A 194 -19.06 -35.21 -14.92
C MET A 194 -18.62 -35.47 -13.47
N GLU A 195 -19.15 -36.48 -12.80
CA GLU A 195 -18.82 -36.84 -11.42
C GLU A 195 -17.33 -37.21 -11.30
N ASN A 196 -16.78 -37.90 -12.30
CA ASN A 196 -15.35 -38.17 -12.40
C ASN A 196 -14.48 -36.90 -12.53
N LYS A 197 -15.04 -35.78 -13.03
CA LYS A 197 -14.36 -34.49 -13.21
C LYS A 197 -14.69 -33.48 -12.11
N ILE A 198 -15.69 -33.74 -11.28
CA ILE A 198 -16.22 -32.76 -10.33
C ILE A 198 -15.18 -32.40 -9.25
N ASP A 199 -14.33 -33.36 -8.88
CA ASP A 199 -13.21 -33.15 -7.96
C ASP A 199 -12.16 -32.16 -8.50
N GLU A 200 -11.97 -32.10 -9.83
CA GLU A 200 -11.07 -31.14 -10.47
C GLU A 200 -11.64 -29.72 -10.45
N VAL A 201 -12.97 -29.59 -10.43
CA VAL A 201 -13.68 -28.29 -10.42
C VAL A 201 -13.85 -27.75 -8.99
N TYR A 202 -14.14 -28.62 -8.03
CA TYR A 202 -14.34 -28.22 -6.63
C TYR A 202 -13.04 -27.92 -5.88
N ARG A 203 -11.96 -28.66 -6.14
CA ARG A 203 -10.68 -28.49 -5.44
C ARG A 203 -10.11 -27.06 -5.54
N PRO A 204 -10.10 -26.38 -6.71
CA PRO A 204 -9.68 -24.98 -6.80
C PRO A 204 -10.55 -24.04 -5.97
N ILE A 205 -11.86 -24.29 -5.89
CA ILE A 205 -12.81 -23.48 -5.15
C ILE A 205 -12.59 -23.65 -3.64
N GLU A 206 -12.42 -24.88 -3.15
CA GLU A 206 -12.10 -25.16 -1.74
C GLU A 206 -10.79 -24.51 -1.32
N VAL A 207 -9.74 -24.67 -2.12
CA VAL A 207 -8.45 -24.01 -1.88
C VAL A 207 -8.64 -22.49 -1.82
N MET A 208 -9.47 -21.92 -2.69
CA MET A 208 -9.73 -20.49 -2.68
C MET A 208 -10.46 -20.03 -1.41
N TYR A 209 -11.43 -20.79 -0.92
CA TYR A 209 -12.14 -20.48 0.33
C TYR A 209 -11.26 -20.67 1.57
N GLU A 210 -10.35 -21.65 1.58
CA GLU A 210 -9.34 -21.79 2.65
C GLU A 210 -8.39 -20.60 2.71
N HIS A 211 -7.96 -20.06 1.56
CA HIS A 211 -7.05 -18.91 1.51
C HIS A 211 -7.74 -17.56 1.80
N LEU A 212 -9.07 -17.50 1.73
CA LEU A 212 -9.86 -16.32 2.06
C LEU A 212 -10.26 -16.26 3.56
N ARG A 213 -10.10 -17.36 4.30
CA ARG A 213 -10.34 -17.44 5.76
C ARG A 213 -9.11 -17.01 6.55
#